data_AF-A0A1F6UG94-F1
#
_entry.id   AF-A0A1F6UG94-F1
#
_cell.length_a   1.000
_cell.length_b   1.000
_cell.length_c   1.000
_cell.angle_alpha   90.00
_cell.angle_beta   90.00
_cell.angle_gamma   90.00
#
_symmetry.space_group_name_H-M   'P 1'
#
loop_
_entity.id
_entity.type
_entity.pdbx_description
1 polymer ?
#
loop_
_entity_poly.entity_id
_entity_poly.type
_entity_poly.pdbx_seq_one_letter_code
_entity_poly.pdbx_strand_id
1 'polypeptide(L)'
;MKPEHQERHDRHVHGARGRLKSFDYIKEKRVQGMTIRDGVLCKGCGEPLITTVEVEDLRETQRGKGHTTTTKYLTQAATPAYRAVTLLMSDGSKHQTPMCENCARDPNTDWQAIYTADTERLRQLGQDVSLMIGRKFTSVQAIEGS
;
A
#
# COMPACT_ATOMS: atom_id res chain seq x y z
N MET A 1 -25.44 1.69 3.41
CA MET A 1 -24.38 2.49 2.75
C MET A 1 -25.03 3.62 1.97
N LYS A 2 -24.51 4.86 2.03
CA LYS A 2 -25.06 5.97 1.24
C LYS A 2 -24.75 5.73 -0.25
N PRO A 3 -25.71 5.94 -1.18
CA PRO A 3 -25.54 5.67 -2.63
C PRO A 3 -24.32 6.36 -3.25
N GLU A 4 -23.97 7.53 -2.73
CA GLU A 4 -22.85 8.37 -3.20
C GLU A 4 -21.46 7.73 -2.99
N HIS A 5 -21.33 6.81 -2.02
CA HIS A 5 -20.08 6.08 -1.77
C HIS A 5 -19.87 4.93 -2.76
N GLN A 6 -20.96 4.29 -3.20
CA GLN A 6 -20.92 3.19 -4.18
C GLN A 6 -20.52 3.72 -5.56
N GLU A 7 -21.06 4.87 -5.93
CA GLU A 7 -20.84 5.48 -7.26
C GLU A 7 -19.43 6.10 -7.42
N ARG A 8 -18.76 6.43 -6.31
CA ARG A 8 -17.32 6.77 -6.28
C ARG A 8 -16.44 5.54 -6.41
N HIS A 9 -16.83 4.44 -5.77
CA HIS A 9 -16.13 3.16 -5.83
C HIS A 9 -16.16 2.59 -7.26
N ASP A 10 -17.32 2.59 -7.93
CA ASP A 10 -17.48 2.03 -9.27
C ASP A 10 -16.77 2.84 -10.37
N ARG A 11 -16.70 4.17 -10.22
CA ARG A 11 -15.86 5.02 -11.11
C ARG A 11 -14.37 4.78 -10.93
N HIS A 12 -13.92 4.34 -9.76
CA HIS A 12 -12.52 4.00 -9.49
C HIS A 12 -12.16 2.59 -9.99
N VAL A 13 -13.09 1.64 -9.96
CA VAL A 13 -12.91 0.26 -10.44
C VAL A 13 -12.58 0.23 -11.95
N HIS A 14 -13.19 1.09 -12.77
CA HIS A 14 -12.87 1.19 -14.20
C HIS A 14 -11.54 1.91 -14.51
N GLY A 15 -11.01 2.70 -13.56
CA GLY A 15 -9.68 3.30 -13.67
C GLY A 15 -8.54 2.42 -13.11
N ALA A 16 -8.87 1.39 -12.32
CA ALA A 16 -7.89 0.54 -11.62
C ALA A 16 -7.18 -0.46 -12.54
N ARG A 17 -7.81 -0.87 -13.66
CA ARG A 17 -7.18 -1.76 -14.66
C ARG A 17 -5.94 -1.16 -15.34
N GLY A 18 -5.72 0.15 -15.24
CA GLY A 18 -4.51 0.83 -15.73
C GLY A 18 -3.43 1.12 -14.67
N ARG A 19 -3.66 0.77 -13.40
CA ARG A 19 -2.83 1.22 -12.26
C ARG A 19 -1.92 0.14 -11.64
N LEU A 20 -1.76 -1.02 -12.28
CA LEU A 20 -0.59 -1.87 -12.06
C LEU A 20 0.64 -1.23 -12.73
N LYS A 21 1.03 -0.02 -12.29
CA LYS A 21 2.12 0.76 -12.90
C LYS A 21 2.98 1.57 -11.93
N SER A 22 2.68 1.59 -10.63
CA SER A 22 3.61 2.13 -9.64
C SER A 22 4.24 0.99 -8.85
N PHE A 23 5.49 0.67 -9.17
CA PHE A 23 6.37 -0.15 -8.34
C PHE A 23 6.39 0.34 -6.87
N ASP A 24 6.11 1.64 -6.68
CA ASP A 24 5.86 2.26 -5.39
C ASP A 24 4.42 2.07 -4.93
N TYR A 25 4.20 0.96 -4.23
CA TYR A 25 3.06 0.77 -3.33
C TYR A 25 3.31 1.44 -1.96
N ILE A 26 4.47 2.08 -1.78
CA ILE A 26 4.76 2.92 -0.63
C ILE A 26 4.69 4.36 -1.13
N LYS A 27 3.77 5.14 -0.58
CA LYS A 27 3.71 6.56 -0.85
C LYS A 27 4.63 7.27 0.13
N GLU A 28 5.60 8.01 -0.39
CA GLU A 28 6.50 8.83 0.41
C GLU A 28 6.23 10.30 0.15
N LYS A 29 6.28 11.13 1.20
CA LYS A 29 6.14 12.57 1.11
C LYS A 29 7.38 13.22 1.71
N ARG A 30 7.98 14.16 0.99
CA ARG A 30 9.04 14.99 1.54
C ARG A 30 8.43 16.22 2.21
N VAL A 31 8.68 16.39 3.50
CA VAL A 31 8.27 17.57 4.27
C VAL A 31 9.50 18.11 4.96
N GLN A 32 9.89 19.34 4.63
CA GLN A 32 11.02 20.04 5.27
C GLN A 32 12.33 19.24 5.32
N GLY A 33 12.66 18.51 4.24
CA GLY A 33 13.87 17.69 4.14
C GLY A 33 13.77 16.30 4.77
N MET A 34 12.66 15.98 5.45
CA MET A 34 12.38 14.64 5.95
C MET A 34 11.55 13.85 4.94
N THR A 35 11.90 12.59 4.72
CA THR A 35 11.06 11.63 3.98
C THR A 35 10.12 10.95 4.97
N ILE A 36 8.83 11.18 4.82
CA ILE A 36 7.78 10.55 5.63
C ILE A 36 7.10 9.49 4.76
N ARG A 37 6.88 8.30 5.32
CA ARG A 37 6.05 7.28 4.70
C ARG A 37 4.58 7.69 4.83
N ASP A 38 4.06 8.31 3.78
CA ASP A 38 2.70 8.84 3.64
C ASP A 38 1.66 7.72 3.54
N GLY A 39 2.04 6.54 3.04
CA GLY A 39 1.16 5.38 3.07
C GLY A 39 1.70 4.10 2.46
N VAL A 40 0.90 3.04 2.58
CA VAL A 40 1.03 1.75 1.90
C VAL A 40 -0.23 1.58 1.08
N LEU A 41 -0.09 1.28 -0.21
CA LEU A 41 -1.18 1.09 -1.16
C LEU A 41 -1.34 -0.41 -1.46
N CYS A 42 -2.56 -0.81 -1.77
CA CYS A 42 -2.88 -2.13 -2.29
C CYS A 42 -2.25 -2.28 -3.66
N LYS A 43 -1.51 -3.37 -3.87
CA LYS A 43 -0.84 -3.61 -5.15
C LYS A 43 -1.80 -4.00 -6.26
N GLY A 44 -2.98 -4.53 -5.94
CA GLY A 44 -4.00 -4.86 -6.93
C GLY A 44 -4.75 -3.63 -7.46
N CYS A 45 -5.27 -2.79 -6.56
CA CYS A 45 -6.15 -1.67 -6.93
C CYS A 45 -5.58 -0.26 -6.67
N GLY A 46 -4.47 -0.15 -5.94
CA GLY A 46 -3.86 1.13 -5.54
C GLY A 46 -4.53 1.83 -4.37
N GLU A 47 -5.54 1.23 -3.74
CA GLU A 47 -6.21 1.83 -2.57
C GLU A 47 -5.27 1.92 -1.36
N PRO A 48 -5.33 3.00 -0.56
CA PRO A 48 -4.51 3.12 0.63
C PRO A 48 -4.91 2.06 1.67
N LEU A 49 -3.94 1.21 2.03
CA LEU A 49 -4.01 0.23 3.12
C LEU A 49 -3.56 0.84 4.44
N ILE A 50 -2.55 1.69 4.39
CA ILE A 50 -2.06 2.49 5.52
C ILE A 50 -1.88 3.91 4.98
N THR A 51 -2.36 4.92 5.70
CA THR A 51 -2.15 6.31 5.32
C THR A 51 -1.88 7.15 6.55
N THR A 52 -1.04 8.16 6.39
CA THR A 52 -0.91 9.22 7.38
C THR A 52 -2.13 10.13 7.28
N VAL A 53 -2.80 10.39 8.41
CA VAL A 53 -3.92 11.33 8.51
C VAL A 53 -3.60 12.40 9.55
N GLU A 54 -4.05 13.63 9.29
CA GLU A 54 -4.00 14.69 10.29
C GLU A 54 -5.01 14.37 11.40
N VAL A 55 -4.59 14.53 12.65
CA VAL A 55 -5.51 14.43 13.79
C VAL A 55 -6.20 15.78 13.92
N GLU A 56 -7.45 15.87 13.46
CA GLU A 56 -8.18 17.14 13.34
C GLU A 56 -8.25 17.91 14.68
N ASP A 57 -8.40 17.18 15.77
CA ASP A 57 -8.55 17.74 17.13
C ASP A 57 -7.23 18.14 17.80
N LEU A 58 -6.08 17.76 17.21
CA LEU A 58 -4.75 18.06 17.73
C LEU A 58 -4.05 19.03 16.77
N ARG A 59 -4.22 20.31 17.09
CA ARG A 59 -3.50 21.41 16.43
C ARG A 59 -3.04 22.40 17.49
N GLU A 60 -1.74 22.60 17.58
CA GLU A 60 -1.17 23.65 18.44
C GLU A 60 -0.80 24.85 17.57
N THR A 61 -1.20 26.06 17.99
CA THR A 61 -0.78 27.29 17.32
C THR A 61 -0.09 28.19 18.33
N GLN A 62 1.19 28.48 18.10
CA GLN A 62 1.98 29.40 18.91
C GLN A 62 2.28 30.66 18.11
N ARG A 63 2.12 31.81 18.75
CA ARG A 63 2.53 33.12 18.19
C ARG A 63 3.72 33.63 18.98
N GLY A 64 4.84 33.87 18.28
CA GLY A 64 6.06 34.38 18.88
C GLY A 64 6.79 35.29 17.91
N LYS A 65 7.45 36.35 18.41
CA LYS A 65 8.37 37.24 17.68
C LYS A 65 8.01 37.47 16.19
N GLY A 66 6.78 37.92 15.91
CA GLY A 66 6.34 38.31 14.57
C GLY A 66 5.94 37.16 13.61
N HIS A 67 5.92 35.91 14.07
CA HIS A 67 5.49 34.76 13.27
C HIS A 67 4.47 33.89 14.02
N THR A 68 3.69 33.13 13.25
CA THR A 68 2.73 32.15 13.76
C THR A 68 3.18 30.77 13.33
N THR A 69 3.45 29.89 14.30
CA THR A 69 3.76 28.49 14.07
C THR A 69 2.51 27.66 14.36
N THR A 70 2.08 26.87 13.38
CA THR A 70 1.05 25.84 13.57
C THR A 70 1.73 24.48 13.54
N THR A 71 1.63 23.74 14.65
CA THR A 71 1.99 22.33 14.73
C THR A 71 0.74 21.49 14.44
N LYS A 72 0.82 20.65 13.41
CA LYS A 72 -0.20 19.65 13.08
C LYS A 72 0.31 18.28 13.48
N TYR A 73 -0.52 17.50 14.16
CA TYR A 73 -0.18 16.14 14.56
C TYR A 73 -0.67 15.16 13.50
N LEU A 74 0.18 14.21 13.18
CA LEU A 74 -0.07 13.17 12.18
C LEU A 74 -0.15 11.82 12.89
N THR A 75 -1.11 10.99 12.51
CA THR A 75 -1.20 9.59 12.95
C THR A 75 -1.26 8.66 11.75
N GLN A 76 -0.97 7.38 11.95
CA GLN A 76 -1.15 6.35 10.93
C GLN A 76 -2.51 5.67 11.11
N ALA A 77 -3.33 5.73 10.07
CA ALA A 77 -4.56 4.97 9.97
C ALA A 77 -4.33 3.77 9.06
N ALA A 78 -4.70 2.57 9.52
CA ALA A 78 -4.71 1.36 8.71
C ALA A 78 -6.17 1.00 8.36
N THR A 79 -6.41 0.59 7.13
CA THR A 79 -7.71 0.06 6.75
C THR A 79 -7.90 -1.30 7.43
N PRO A 80 -9.06 -1.57 8.07
CA PRO A 80 -9.35 -2.89 8.62
C PRO A 80 -9.41 -3.99 7.55
N ALA A 81 -9.57 -3.60 6.27
CA ALA A 81 -9.54 -4.50 5.11
C ALA A 81 -8.12 -4.87 4.64
N TYR A 82 -7.07 -4.54 5.41
CA TYR A 82 -5.70 -4.93 5.13
C TYR A 82 -5.49 -6.43 5.38
N ARG A 83 -4.97 -7.14 4.37
CA ARG A 83 -4.54 -8.54 4.50
C ARG A 83 -3.11 -8.71 3.99
N ALA A 84 -2.29 -9.41 4.77
CA ALA A 84 -0.99 -9.89 4.30
C ALA A 84 -1.23 -11.19 3.52
N VAL A 85 -1.04 -11.14 2.20
CA VAL A 85 -1.20 -12.31 1.34
C VAL A 85 0.14 -13.02 1.24
N THR A 86 0.16 -14.34 1.48
CA THR A 86 1.35 -15.17 1.33
C THR A 86 1.29 -15.92 0.01
N LEU A 87 2.27 -15.66 -0.85
CA LEU A 87 2.50 -16.40 -2.08
C LEU A 87 3.47 -17.55 -1.76
N LEU A 88 3.05 -18.78 -2.05
CA LEU A 88 3.93 -19.93 -2.05
C LEU A 88 4.62 -20.00 -3.41
N MET A 89 5.93 -20.18 -3.37
CA MET A 89 6.78 -20.26 -4.55
C MET A 89 7.09 -21.72 -4.87
N SER A 90 7.54 -21.98 -6.10
CA SER A 90 7.88 -23.33 -6.59
C SER A 90 8.98 -24.03 -5.80
N ASP A 91 9.85 -23.29 -5.10
CA ASP A 91 10.92 -23.81 -4.25
C ASP A 91 10.47 -24.04 -2.80
N GLY A 92 9.18 -23.85 -2.50
CA GLY A 92 8.61 -23.93 -1.15
C GLY A 92 8.83 -22.68 -0.30
N SER A 93 9.52 -21.66 -0.82
CA SER A 93 9.66 -20.38 -0.13
C SER A 93 8.33 -19.62 -0.09
N LYS A 94 8.20 -18.73 0.89
CA LYS A 94 7.01 -17.90 1.11
C LYS A 94 7.36 -16.44 0.85
N HIS A 95 6.51 -15.75 0.09
CA HIS A 95 6.63 -14.32 -0.16
C HIS A 95 5.39 -13.59 0.33
N GLN A 96 5.55 -12.54 1.13
CA GLN A 96 4.41 -11.79 1.67
C GLN A 96 4.22 -10.48 0.92
N THR A 97 2.97 -10.17 0.60
CA THR A 97 2.63 -8.95 -0.13
C THR A 97 1.37 -8.28 0.45
N PRO A 98 1.37 -6.94 0.61
CA PRO A 98 0.25 -6.21 1.19
C PRO A 98 -0.85 -6.00 0.16
N MET A 99 -2.07 -6.45 0.47
CA MET A 99 -3.24 -6.24 -0.38
C MET A 99 -4.50 -5.90 0.42
N CYS A 100 -5.49 -5.31 -0.26
CA CYS A 100 -6.84 -5.20 0.29
C CYS A 100 -7.58 -6.53 0.14
N GLU A 101 -8.55 -6.76 1.01
CA GLU A 101 -9.36 -7.98 1.03
C GLU A 101 -10.04 -8.29 -0.31
N ASN A 102 -10.52 -7.28 -1.02
CA ASN A 102 -11.17 -7.45 -2.31
C ASN A 102 -10.21 -8.02 -3.36
N CYS A 103 -9.04 -7.41 -3.53
CA CYS A 103 -8.03 -7.92 -4.46
C CYS A 103 -7.49 -9.28 -4.01
N ALA A 104 -7.41 -9.55 -2.71
CA ALA A 104 -6.93 -10.82 -2.19
C ALA A 104 -7.86 -11.99 -2.53
N ARG A 105 -9.15 -11.72 -2.66
CA ARG A 105 -10.19 -12.71 -2.99
C ARG A 105 -10.52 -12.77 -4.49
N ASP A 106 -10.04 -11.81 -5.30
CA ASP A 106 -10.32 -11.79 -6.74
C ASP A 106 -9.57 -12.94 -7.45
N PRO A 107 -10.27 -13.89 -8.10
CA PRO A 107 -9.63 -14.98 -8.84
C PRO A 107 -8.83 -14.51 -10.06
N ASN A 108 -9.05 -13.28 -10.53
CA ASN A 108 -8.36 -12.69 -11.67
C ASN A 108 -7.10 -11.90 -11.29
N THR A 109 -6.72 -11.88 -10.01
CA THR A 109 -5.50 -11.19 -9.57
C THR A 109 -4.28 -11.83 -10.22
N ASP A 110 -3.48 -11.01 -10.92
CA ASP A 110 -2.22 -11.44 -11.51
C ASP A 110 -1.10 -11.49 -10.44
N TRP A 111 -1.03 -12.63 -9.75
CA TRP A 111 -0.06 -12.86 -8.69
C TRP A 111 1.40 -12.81 -9.15
N GLN A 112 1.67 -13.13 -10.42
CA GLN A 112 3.01 -13.07 -10.97
C GLN A 112 3.44 -11.61 -11.20
N ALA A 113 2.54 -10.75 -11.67
CA ALA A 113 2.80 -9.31 -11.78
C ALA A 113 3.05 -8.67 -10.40
N ILE A 114 2.26 -9.05 -9.39
CA ILE A 114 2.45 -8.59 -8.01
C ILE A 114 3.83 -9.01 -7.48
N TYR A 115 4.21 -10.28 -7.62
CA TYR A 115 5.53 -10.75 -7.22
C TYR A 115 6.68 -10.02 -7.95
N THR A 116 6.50 -9.76 -9.25
CA THR A 116 7.49 -9.03 -10.06
C THR A 116 7.66 -7.60 -9.57
N ALA A 117 6.58 -6.92 -9.20
CA ALA A 117 6.67 -5.57 -8.63
C ALA A 117 7.44 -5.57 -7.30
N ASP A 118 7.27 -6.61 -6.48
CA ASP A 118 7.92 -6.71 -5.16
C ASP A 118 9.42 -6.91 -5.30
N THR A 119 9.81 -7.83 -6.19
CA THR A 119 11.22 -8.12 -6.47
C THR A 119 11.93 -6.92 -7.09
N GLU A 120 11.27 -6.16 -7.98
CA GLU A 120 11.84 -4.93 -8.54
C GLU A 120 12.05 -3.87 -7.46
N ARG A 121 11.12 -3.73 -6.51
CA ARG A 121 11.30 -2.81 -5.38
C ARG A 121 12.48 -3.20 -4.49
N LEU A 122 12.62 -4.48 -4.15
CA LEU A 122 13.75 -4.97 -3.35
C LEU A 122 15.09 -4.69 -4.07
N ARG A 123 15.12 -4.87 -5.39
CA ARG A 123 16.28 -4.51 -6.23
C ARG A 123 16.61 -3.02 -6.13
N GLN A 124 15.61 -2.13 -6.23
CA GLN A 124 15.81 -0.68 -6.10
C GLN A 124 16.30 -0.26 -4.70
N LEU A 125 15.97 -1.04 -3.67
CA LEU A 125 16.49 -0.87 -2.31
C LEU A 125 17.91 -1.44 -2.12
N GLY A 126 18.54 -1.94 -3.18
CA GLY A 126 19.88 -2.52 -3.16
C GLY A 126 19.93 -3.93 -2.55
N GLN A 127 18.79 -4.61 -2.42
CA GLN A 127 18.79 -5.99 -1.96
C GLN A 127 19.14 -6.96 -3.10
N ASP A 128 19.87 -8.03 -2.76
CA ASP A 128 20.14 -9.11 -3.70
C ASP A 128 18.86 -9.93 -3.93
N VAL A 129 18.34 -9.83 -5.15
CA VAL A 129 17.15 -10.55 -5.62
C VAL A 129 17.49 -11.68 -6.58
N SER A 130 18.78 -12.03 -6.74
CA SER A 130 19.22 -13.05 -7.72
C SER A 130 18.53 -14.39 -7.52
N LEU A 131 18.28 -14.76 -6.26
CA LEU A 131 17.56 -15.98 -5.91
C LEU A 131 16.05 -15.91 -6.20
N MET A 132 15.48 -14.71 -6.30
CA MET A 132 14.03 -14.46 -6.52
C MET A 132 13.67 -14.37 -8.01
N ILE A 133 14.61 -13.95 -8.85
CA ILE A 133 14.42 -13.85 -10.30
C ILE A 133 14.18 -15.25 -10.89
N GLY A 134 13.07 -15.42 -11.60
CA GLY A 134 12.73 -16.69 -12.28
C GLY A 134 11.93 -17.67 -11.42
N ARG A 135 11.64 -17.35 -10.15
CA ARG A 135 10.71 -18.16 -9.35
C ARG A 135 9.29 -18.04 -9.90
N LYS A 136 8.63 -19.20 -10.01
CA LYS A 136 7.23 -19.26 -10.42
C LYS A 136 6.35 -19.33 -9.18
N PHE A 137 5.30 -18.54 -9.21
CA PHE A 137 4.18 -18.64 -8.28
C PHE A 137 3.49 -20.00 -8.41
N THR A 138 3.19 -20.66 -7.29
CA THR A 138 2.47 -21.95 -7.28
C THR A 138 1.10 -21.87 -6.62
N SER A 139 0.95 -21.16 -5.50
CA SER A 139 -0.36 -20.99 -4.86
C SER A 139 -0.42 -19.80 -3.89
N VAL A 140 -1.62 -19.27 -3.69
CA VAL A 140 -1.88 -18.21 -2.70
C VAL A 140 -2.42 -18.83 -1.42
N GLN A 141 -1.83 -18.45 -0.30
CA GLN A 141 -2.42 -18.61 1.02
C GLN A 141 -2.74 -17.22 1.57
N ALA A 142 -4.02 -16.89 1.68
CA ALA A 142 -4.41 -15.73 2.47
C ALA A 142 -4.14 -16.08 3.95
N ILE A 143 -3.31 -15.29 4.62
CA ILE A 143 -3.23 -15.36 6.08
C ILE A 143 -4.40 -14.53 6.60
N GLU A 144 -5.31 -15.19 7.32
CA GLU A 144 -6.36 -14.56 8.08
C GLU A 144 -5.71 -13.53 9.01
N GLY A 145 -6.06 -12.25 8.83
CA GLY A 145 -5.72 -11.25 9.82
C GLY A 145 -6.63 -11.45 11.03
N SER A 146 -5.96 -11.53 12.19
CA SER A 146 -6.47 -11.57 13.55
C SER A 146 -7.60 -10.59 13.83
#